data_AF-A0A2G7EMQ4-F1
#
_entry.id   AF-A0A2G7EMQ4-F1
#
_cell.length_a   1.000
_cell.length_b   1.000
_cell.length_c   1.000
_cell.angle_alpha   90.00
_cell.angle_beta   90.00
_cell.angle_gamma   90.00
#
_symmetry.space_group_name_H-M   'P 1'
#
loop_
_entity.id
_entity.type
_entity.pdbx_description
1 polymer ?
#
loop_
_entity_poly.entity_id
_entity_poly.type
_entity_poly.pdbx_seq_one_letter_code
_entity_poly.pdbx_strand_id
1 'polypeptide(L)'
;LRAACGGNFKKAQSREYKIIDNSKLIVKKLLEYFYVGGYTGLSQDNNSACPEISALQLYTRVFALADKYDIQSLCDLSVEKYSSKLQDHFDVVEFLYSVPDVYI
;
A
#
# COMPACT_ATOMS: atom_id res chain seq x y z
N LEU A 1 20.76 18.88 0.47
CA LEU A 1 21.61 17.67 0.61
C LEU A 1 22.77 17.77 1.63
N ARG A 2 23.07 18.93 2.24
CA ARG A 2 24.23 19.09 3.14
C ARG A 2 24.01 18.75 4.63
N ALA A 3 22.76 18.56 5.07
CA ALA A 3 22.45 18.30 6.48
C ALA A 3 22.58 16.83 6.90
N ALA A 4 22.58 15.89 5.95
CA ALA A 4 22.60 14.44 6.26
C ALA A 4 24.02 13.88 6.50
N CYS A 5 25.08 14.66 6.25
CA CYS A 5 26.46 14.17 6.30
C CYS A 5 27.28 14.72 7.48
N GLY A 6 26.67 15.49 8.40
CA GLY A 6 27.40 16.35 9.34
C GLY A 6 27.53 15.90 10.79
N GLY A 7 26.84 14.86 11.26
CA GLY A 7 26.92 14.54 12.69
C GLY A 7 26.42 13.14 13.05
N ASN A 8 27.27 12.42 13.80
CA ASN A 8 26.99 11.27 14.69
C ASN A 8 25.71 10.47 14.40
N PHE A 9 25.51 10.05 13.14
CA PHE A 9 24.45 9.14 12.80
C PHE A 9 24.80 7.76 13.37
N LYS A 10 24.30 7.50 14.59
CA LYS A 10 24.29 6.15 15.16
C LYS A 10 23.38 5.32 14.26
N LYS A 11 23.98 4.63 13.28
CA LYS A 11 23.28 3.59 12.50
C LYS A 11 22.61 2.66 13.50
N ALA A 12 21.28 2.56 13.44
CA ALA A 12 20.59 1.49 14.13
C ALA A 12 21.19 0.17 13.61
N GLN A 13 21.76 -0.62 14.52
CA GLN A 13 22.31 -1.95 14.23
C GLN A 13 21.19 -3.00 14.02
N SER A 14 19.93 -2.57 13.98
CA SER A 14 18.81 -3.43 13.66
C SER A 14 18.56 -3.39 12.16
N ARG A 15 18.56 -4.56 11.52
CA ARG A 15 18.15 -4.74 10.12
C ARG A 15 16.62 -4.74 9.94
N GLU A 16 15.87 -4.45 10.99
CA GLU A 16 14.41 -4.54 11.01
C GLU A 16 13.79 -3.15 11.16
N TYR A 17 12.93 -2.78 10.20
CA TYR A 17 12.10 -1.60 10.28
C TYR A 17 10.68 -2.01 10.66
N LYS A 18 10.18 -1.53 11.81
CA LYS A 18 8.85 -1.89 12.29
C LYS A 18 7.81 -0.99 11.62
N ILE A 19 7.12 -1.54 10.62
CA ILE A 19 5.92 -0.91 10.06
C ILE A 19 4.77 -1.34 10.98
N ILE A 20 4.49 -0.53 12.00
CA ILE A 20 3.60 -0.87 13.13
C ILE A 20 2.12 -0.91 12.68
N ASP A 21 1.81 -0.30 11.54
CA ASP A 21 0.45 0.15 11.21
C ASP A 21 -0.12 -0.46 9.93
N ASN A 22 0.65 -1.28 9.21
CA ASN A 22 0.22 -1.80 7.90
C ASN A 22 0.30 -3.31 7.86
N SER A 23 -0.72 -3.94 7.28
CA SER A 23 -0.71 -5.39 7.10
C SER A 23 0.47 -5.78 6.20
N LYS A 24 1.07 -6.94 6.47
CA LYS A 24 2.19 -7.50 5.68
C LYS A 24 1.89 -7.50 4.17
N LEU A 25 0.62 -7.64 3.82
CA LEU A 25 0.13 -7.62 2.46
C LEU A 25 0.29 -6.24 1.80
N ILE A 26 -0.11 -5.14 2.45
CA ILE A 26 0.06 -3.79 1.88
C ILE A 26 1.55 -3.43 1.76
N VAL A 27 2.35 -3.78 2.76
CA VAL A 27 3.82 -3.59 2.71
C VAL A 27 4.43 -4.38 1.55
N LYS A 28 3.96 -5.61 1.30
CA LYS A 28 4.41 -6.39 0.15
C LYS A 28 4.10 -5.68 -1.17
N LYS A 29 2.92 -5.06 -1.32
CA LYS A 29 2.58 -4.30 -2.53
C LYS A 29 3.44 -3.05 -2.72
N LEU A 30 3.77 -2.36 -1.64
CA LEU A 30 4.75 -1.27 -1.69
C LEU A 30 6.12 -1.76 -2.16
N LEU A 31 6.58 -2.92 -1.68
CA LEU A 31 7.84 -3.50 -2.15
C LEU A 31 7.77 -3.92 -3.62
N GLU A 32 6.69 -4.60 -4.05
CA GLU A 32 6.47 -4.93 -5.47
C GLU A 32 6.62 -3.68 -6.34
N TYR A 33 6.01 -2.57 -5.93
CA TYR A 33 6.13 -1.29 -6.62
C TYR A 33 7.57 -0.79 -6.72
N PHE A 34 8.32 -0.77 -5.62
CA PHE A 34 9.71 -0.28 -5.65
C PHE A 34 10.65 -1.13 -6.50
N TYR A 35 10.41 -2.45 -6.56
CA TYR A 35 11.27 -3.36 -7.33
C TYR A 35 10.89 -3.46 -8.81
N VAL A 36 9.61 -3.33 -9.15
CA VAL A 36 9.08 -3.64 -10.50
C VAL A 36 8.46 -2.42 -11.18
N GLY A 37 8.19 -1.33 -10.45
CA GLY A 37 7.48 -0.15 -10.94
C GLY A 37 5.95 -0.29 -10.90
N GLY A 38 5.43 -1.36 -10.32
CA GLY A 38 3.99 -1.64 -10.22
C GLY A 38 3.70 -2.69 -9.17
N TYR A 39 2.43 -2.89 -8.83
CA TYR A 39 2.01 -3.94 -7.90
C TYR A 39 0.81 -4.71 -8.44
N THR A 40 0.77 -5.99 -8.09
CA THR A 40 -0.30 -6.91 -8.46
C THR A 40 -1.45 -6.81 -7.47
N GLY A 41 -2.67 -7.14 -7.91
CA GLY A 41 -3.83 -7.25 -7.02
C GLY A 41 -3.71 -8.39 -6.00
N LEU A 42 -4.83 -8.77 -5.42
CA LEU A 42 -4.89 -9.95 -4.57
C LEU A 42 -4.66 -11.20 -5.44
N SER A 43 -3.60 -11.94 -5.14
CA SER A 43 -3.43 -13.29 -5.67
C SER A 43 -4.39 -14.21 -4.93
N GLN A 44 -5.13 -15.03 -5.66
CA GLN A 44 -6.08 -16.00 -5.13
C GLN A 44 -5.34 -17.22 -4.53
N ASP A 45 -4.36 -16.98 -3.67
CA ASP A 45 -3.59 -18.05 -3.04
C ASP A 45 -4.35 -18.52 -1.80
N ASN A 46 -5.12 -19.60 -1.96
CA ASN A 46 -6.10 -20.15 -1.02
C ASN A 46 -5.53 -20.61 0.35
N ASN A 47 -4.28 -20.30 0.68
CA ASN A 47 -3.56 -20.80 1.86
C ASN A 47 -3.03 -19.70 2.80
N SER A 48 -3.37 -18.43 2.60
CA SER A 48 -2.99 -17.38 3.56
C SER A 48 -4.14 -17.07 4.51
N ALA A 49 -3.94 -17.30 5.81
CA ALA A 49 -4.86 -16.96 6.89
C ALA A 49 -4.94 -15.44 7.16
N CYS A 50 -5.01 -14.63 6.10
CA CYS A 50 -5.22 -13.18 6.16
C CYS A 50 -6.65 -12.89 5.69
N PRO A 51 -7.43 -12.06 6.42
CA PRO A 51 -8.80 -11.80 6.06
C PRO A 51 -8.88 -11.04 4.73
N GLU A 52 -9.65 -11.59 3.79
CA GLU A 52 -10.86 -11.00 3.17
C GLU A 52 -10.88 -9.50 2.83
N ILE A 53 -9.75 -8.80 2.71
CA ILE A 53 -9.81 -7.45 2.15
C ILE A 53 -10.12 -7.56 0.66
N SER A 54 -10.97 -6.68 0.17
CA SER A 54 -11.34 -6.64 -1.23
C SER A 54 -10.26 -5.98 -2.11
N ALA A 55 -10.45 -5.99 -3.43
CA ALA A 55 -9.53 -5.31 -4.33
C ALA A 55 -9.57 -3.79 -4.11
N LEU A 56 -10.75 -3.22 -3.90
CA LEU A 56 -10.90 -1.79 -3.59
C LEU A 56 -10.27 -1.41 -2.25
N GLN A 57 -10.39 -2.27 -1.22
CA GLN A 57 -9.70 -2.09 0.06
C GLN A 57 -8.17 -2.22 -0.08
N LEU A 58 -7.69 -3.12 -0.94
CA LEU A 58 -6.27 -3.20 -1.25
C LEU A 58 -5.76 -1.88 -1.86
N TYR A 59 -6.44 -1.37 -2.89
CA TYR A 59 -5.99 -0.15 -3.59
C TYR A 59 -6.04 1.08 -2.69
N THR A 60 -7.10 1.23 -1.87
CA THR A 60 -7.22 2.34 -0.90
C THR A 60 -6.17 2.28 0.20
N ARG A 61 -5.85 1.10 0.72
CA ARG A 61 -4.79 0.95 1.72
C ARG A 61 -3.39 1.16 1.14
N VAL A 62 -3.14 0.74 -0.11
CA VAL A 62 -1.88 1.05 -0.80
C VAL A 62 -1.77 2.56 -1.09
N PHE A 63 -2.89 3.21 -1.45
CA PHE A 63 -2.96 4.66 -1.58
C PHE A 63 -2.63 5.36 -0.26
N ALA A 64 -3.30 5.02 0.84
CA ALA A 64 -3.04 5.62 2.16
C ALA A 64 -1.59 5.40 2.61
N LEU A 65 -1.01 4.24 2.29
CA LEU A 65 0.39 3.96 2.55
C LEU A 65 1.33 4.83 1.71
N ALA A 66 1.03 5.00 0.43
CA ALA A 66 1.83 5.82 -0.48
C ALA A 66 1.77 7.30 -0.09
N ASP A 67 0.59 7.79 0.30
CA ASP A 67 0.37 9.14 0.82
C ASP A 67 1.19 9.38 2.09
N LYS A 68 1.12 8.43 3.04
CA LYS A 68 1.92 8.45 4.27
C LYS A 68 3.43 8.53 4.05
N TYR A 69 3.94 7.98 2.96
CA TYR A 69 5.37 7.99 2.61
C TYR A 69 5.74 8.98 1.51
N ASP A 70 4.81 9.85 1.09
CA ASP A 70 5.00 10.87 0.04
C ASP A 70 5.48 10.29 -1.31
N ILE A 71 4.82 9.21 -1.77
CA ILE A 71 5.12 8.52 -3.02
C ILE A 71 4.00 8.78 -4.05
N GLN A 72 3.99 9.99 -4.62
CA GLN A 72 2.91 10.46 -5.50
C GLN A 72 2.58 9.50 -6.66
N SER A 73 3.60 8.96 -7.33
CA SER A 73 3.41 8.04 -8.45
C SER A 73 2.73 6.72 -8.07
N LEU A 74 2.83 6.31 -6.80
CA LEU A 74 2.12 5.14 -6.28
C LEU A 74 0.68 5.49 -5.85
N CYS A 75 0.45 6.73 -5.39
CA CYS A 75 -0.90 7.26 -5.19
C CYS A 75 -1.67 7.23 -6.52
N ASP A 76 -1.09 7.80 -7.58
CA ASP A 76 -1.70 7.87 -8.91
C ASP A 76 -2.02 6.47 -9.46
N LEU A 77 -1.06 5.54 -9.36
CA LEU A 77 -1.25 4.15 -9.78
C LEU A 77 -2.39 3.45 -9.00
N SER A 78 -2.52 3.74 -7.71
CA SER A 78 -3.58 3.15 -6.89
C SER A 78 -4.95 3.72 -7.23
N VAL A 79 -5.04 5.02 -7.53
CA VAL A 79 -6.25 5.67 -8.03
C VAL A 79 -6.67 5.11 -9.39
N GLU A 80 -5.71 4.90 -10.30
CA GLU A 80 -5.96 4.30 -11.61
C GLU A 80 -6.56 2.89 -11.47
N LYS A 81 -5.95 2.05 -10.63
CA LYS A 81 -6.43 0.68 -10.37
C LYS A 81 -7.81 0.66 -9.73
N TYR A 82 -8.06 1.54 -8.75
CA TYR A 82 -9.35 1.69 -8.10
C TYR A 82 -10.43 2.11 -9.09
N SER A 83 -10.16 3.15 -9.88
CA SER A 83 -11.09 3.67 -10.90
C SER A 83 -11.38 2.63 -11.98
N SER A 84 -10.35 1.93 -12.45
CA SER A 84 -10.50 0.86 -13.45
C SER A 84 -11.39 -0.27 -12.94
N LYS A 85 -11.23 -0.66 -11.66
CA LYS A 85 -12.05 -1.71 -11.05
C LYS A 85 -13.52 -1.30 -10.95
N LEU A 86 -13.80 -0.05 -10.54
CA LEU A 86 -15.16 0.47 -10.47
C LEU A 86 -15.83 0.58 -11.85
N GLN A 87 -15.06 0.91 -12.89
CA GLN A 87 -15.55 0.99 -14.27
C GLN A 87 -15.85 -0.39 -14.86
N ASP A 88 -15.01 -1.38 -14.56
CA ASP A 88 -15.18 -2.77 -15.01
C ASP A 88 -16.34 -3.47 -14.29
N HIS A 89 -16.37 -3.41 -12.96
CA HIS A 89 -17.40 -4.02 -12.14
C HIS A 89 -17.63 -3.20 -10.86
N PHE A 90 -18.75 -2.51 -10.82
CA PHE A 90 -19.15 -1.74 -9.65
C PHE A 90 -19.83 -2.64 -8.60
N ASP A 91 -19.14 -2.88 -7.50
CA ASP A 91 -19.70 -3.51 -6.31
C ASP A 91 -19.89 -2.45 -5.21
N VAL A 92 -21.15 -2.18 -4.86
CA VAL A 92 -21.53 -1.17 -3.86
C VAL A 92 -21.00 -1.53 -2.48
N VAL A 93 -21.05 -2.80 -2.11
CA VAL A 93 -20.63 -3.27 -0.79
C VAL A 93 -19.12 -3.15 -0.68
N GLU A 94 -18.40 -3.59 -1.70
CA GLU A 94 -16.95 -3.44 -1.81
C GLU A 94 -16.51 -1.98 -1.72
N PHE A 95 -17.22 -1.10 -2.45
CA PHE A 95 -16.98 0.34 -2.46
C PHE A 95 -17.15 0.93 -1.06
N LEU A 96 -18.30 0.70 -0.41
CA LEU A 96 -18.60 1.24 0.92
C LEU A 96 -17.59 0.78 1.98
N TYR A 97 -17.12 -0.47 1.90
CA TYR A 97 -16.09 -0.97 2.82
C TYR A 97 -14.68 -0.40 2.57
N SER A 98 -14.42 0.14 1.37
CA SER A 98 -13.13 0.78 1.05
C SER A 98 -13.04 2.24 1.49
N VAL A 99 -14.18 2.93 1.70
CA VAL A 99 -14.20 4.36 2.06
C VAL A 99 -13.46 4.66 3.37
N PRO A 100 -13.64 3.90 4.47
CA PRO A 100 -12.96 4.20 5.72
C PRO A 100 -11.44 4.08 5.63
N ASP A 101 -10.90 3.27 4.72
CA ASP A 101 -9.46 2.99 4.63
C ASP A 101 -8.63 4.22 4.20
N VAL A 102 -9.26 5.28 3.69
CA VAL A 102 -8.59 6.52 3.23
C VAL A 102 -8.59 7.63 4.30
N TYR A 103 -9.46 7.56 5.31
CA TYR A 103 -9.71 8.65 6.27
C TYR A 103 -9.25 8.34 7.70
N ILE A 104 -8.26 7.47 7.89
CA ILE A 104 -7.77 7.03 9.21
C ILE A 104 -6.60 7.89 9.70
#